data_AF-A0A1G6HKY5-F1
#
_entry.id   AF-A0A1G6HKY5-F1
#
_cell.length_a   1.000
_cell.length_b   1.000
_cell.length_c   1.000
_cell.angle_alpha   90.00
_cell.angle_beta   90.00
_cell.angle_gamma   90.00
#
_symmetry.space_group_name_H-M   'P 1'
#
loop_
_entity.id
_entity.type
_entity.pdbx_description
1 polymer ?
#
loop_
_entity_poly.entity_id
_entity_poly.type
_entity_poly.pdbx_seq_one_letter_code
_entity_poly.pdbx_strand_id
1 'polypeptide(L)'
;MEEIEGYIQLVRESHILIAPLLFVLLHVIRPILFIPVVLIFIAGGLIFGIVPGIVLSIIGVVLSSATFYQLTRMLPGFTNRLLRMKSKMFGKDAHMQTGQIAILRLIPFIHYHLLSFLIYESSPDFKTYIESSFYSAIPSAIVYTAIGQSITNFSPILTFGLVIGLIPLFFVFGKKNNQITVREFTR
;
A
#
# COMPACT_ATOMS: atom_id res chain seq x y z
N MET A 1 8.40 40.51 17.21
CA MET A 1 9.33 39.71 16.38
C MET A 1 9.57 38.36 17.04
N GLU A 2 9.97 38.31 18.32
CA GLU A 2 10.13 37.05 19.10
C GLU A 2 8.86 36.19 19.22
N GLU A 3 7.67 36.78 19.41
CA GLU A 3 6.41 36.01 19.46
C GLU A 3 6.02 35.37 18.12
N ILE A 4 6.38 36.02 17.00
CA ILE A 4 6.10 35.52 15.64
C ILE A 4 7.07 34.38 15.30
N GLU A 5 8.35 34.51 15.70
CA GLU A 5 9.33 33.44 15.57
C GLU A 5 8.95 32.22 16.42
N GLY A 6 8.46 32.43 17.65
CA GLY A 6 7.91 31.37 18.49
C GLY A 6 6.72 30.64 17.85
N TYR A 7 5.80 31.37 17.20
CA TYR A 7 4.67 30.77 16.49
C TYR A 7 5.11 30.00 15.25
N ILE A 8 6.06 30.53 14.48
CA ILE A 8 6.63 29.86 13.30
C ILE A 8 7.39 28.58 13.72
N GLN A 9 8.11 28.63 14.83
CA GLN A 9 8.86 27.49 15.35
C GLN A 9 7.91 26.42 15.91
N LEU A 10 6.85 26.81 16.62
CA LEU A 10 5.80 25.90 17.09
C LEU A 10 5.02 25.24 15.92
N VAL A 11 4.71 26.02 14.87
CA VAL A 11 4.07 25.49 13.65
C VAL A 11 5.02 24.52 12.92
N ARG A 12 6.31 24.85 12.82
CA ARG A 12 7.32 23.97 12.20
C ARG A 12 7.54 22.68 12.99
N GLU A 13 7.60 22.75 14.31
CA GLU A 13 7.73 21.57 15.19
C GLU A 13 6.47 20.70 15.18
N SER A 14 5.27 21.31 15.16
CA SER A 14 4.01 20.56 15.06
C SER A 14 3.87 19.85 13.71
N HIS A 15 4.28 20.46 12.60
CA HIS A 15 4.29 19.82 11.27
C HIS A 15 5.19 18.57 11.22
N ILE A 16 6.31 18.57 11.95
CA ILE A 16 7.23 17.43 12.01
C ILE A 16 6.60 16.22 12.72
N LEU A 17 5.72 16.44 13.71
CA LEU A 17 5.04 15.35 14.42
C LEU A 17 3.72 14.92 13.77
N ILE A 18 3.00 15.86 13.13
CA ILE A 18 1.72 15.59 12.46
C ILE A 18 1.94 14.77 11.18
N ALA A 19 2.98 15.05 10.40
CA ALA A 19 3.20 14.36 9.13
C ALA A 19 3.40 12.83 9.28
N PRO A 20 4.25 12.32 10.20
CA PRO A 20 4.36 10.89 10.47
C PRO A 20 3.04 10.25 10.92
N LEU A 21 2.28 10.94 11.78
CA LEU A 21 1.00 10.42 12.28
C LEU A 21 -0.03 10.30 11.15
N LEU A 22 -0.16 11.36 10.33
CA LEU A 22 -1.05 11.34 9.16
C LEU A 22 -0.62 10.28 8.14
N PHE A 23 0.68 10.08 7.95
CA PHE A 23 1.21 9.05 7.06
C PHE A 23 0.87 7.64 7.54
N VAL A 24 1.03 7.36 8.84
CA VAL A 24 0.63 6.09 9.46
C VAL A 24 -0.89 5.89 9.35
N LEU A 25 -1.68 6.93 9.61
CA LEU A 25 -3.13 6.88 9.47
C LEU A 25 -3.54 6.62 8.02
N LEU A 26 -2.84 7.21 7.05
CA LEU A 26 -3.05 7.00 5.62
C LEU A 26 -2.89 5.53 5.26
N HIS A 27 -1.91 4.83 5.83
CA HIS A 27 -1.76 3.38 5.65
C HIS A 27 -2.98 2.58 6.15
N VAL A 28 -3.68 3.03 7.19
CA VAL A 28 -4.85 2.35 7.74
C VAL A 28 -6.10 2.63 6.89
N ILE A 29 -6.30 3.87 6.46
CA ILE A 29 -7.49 4.31 5.70
C ILE A 29 -7.39 4.03 4.20
N ARG A 30 -6.18 3.81 3.65
CA ARG A 30 -5.97 3.55 2.21
C ARG A 30 -6.93 2.54 1.59
N PRO A 31 -7.36 1.45 2.26
CA PRO A 31 -8.27 0.48 1.65
C PRO A 31 -9.64 1.08 1.33
N ILE A 32 -10.11 2.01 2.17
CA ILE A 32 -11.38 2.71 2.00
C ILE A 32 -11.27 3.67 0.81
N LEU A 33 -10.10 4.26 0.63
CA LEU A 33 -9.79 5.19 -0.47
C LEU A 33 -9.35 4.49 -1.76
N PHE A 34 -9.29 3.15 -1.78
CA PHE A 34 -8.76 2.36 -2.89
C PHE A 34 -7.34 2.76 -3.34
N ILE A 35 -6.52 3.26 -2.42
CA ILE A 35 -5.15 3.68 -2.70
C ILE A 35 -4.21 2.46 -2.61
N PRO A 36 -3.46 2.13 -3.67
CA PRO A 36 -2.46 1.06 -3.63
C PRO A 36 -1.38 1.33 -2.57
N VAL A 37 -1.01 0.31 -1.80
CA VAL A 37 0.03 0.42 -0.75
C VAL A 37 1.37 0.91 -1.29
N VAL A 38 1.70 0.56 -2.53
CA VAL A 38 2.94 0.94 -3.20
C VAL A 38 3.09 2.46 -3.31
N LEU A 39 1.99 3.18 -3.58
CA LEU A 39 2.03 4.64 -3.66
C LEU A 39 2.38 5.26 -2.29
N ILE A 40 1.90 4.67 -1.20
CA ILE A 40 2.18 5.15 0.14
C ILE A 40 3.65 4.89 0.50
N PHE A 41 4.21 3.73 0.14
CA PHE A 41 5.64 3.47 0.34
C PHE A 41 6.54 4.45 -0.43
N ILE A 42 6.23 4.71 -1.70
CA ILE A 42 6.94 5.70 -2.51
C ILE A 42 6.83 7.10 -1.88
N ALA A 43 5.64 7.48 -1.42
CA ALA A 43 5.42 8.74 -0.71
C ALA A 43 6.25 8.82 0.59
N GLY A 44 6.38 7.72 1.32
CA GLY A 44 7.23 7.63 2.51
C GLY A 44 8.68 7.98 2.22
N GLY A 45 9.21 7.47 1.10
CA GLY A 45 10.58 7.76 0.65
C GLY A 45 10.75 9.17 0.13
N LEU A 46 9.74 9.73 -0.52
CA LEU A 46 9.73 11.12 -0.99
C LEU A 46 9.70 12.13 0.17
N ILE A 47 8.91 11.86 1.21
CA ILE A 47 8.61 12.83 2.28
C ILE A 47 9.61 12.71 3.44
N PHE A 48 9.88 11.48 3.90
CA PHE A 48 10.68 11.23 5.10
C PHE A 48 12.08 10.72 4.76
N GLY A 49 12.25 10.15 3.57
CA GLY A 49 13.46 9.47 3.15
C GLY A 49 13.50 8.00 3.53
N ILE A 50 14.62 7.33 3.24
CA ILE A 50 14.68 5.85 3.25
C ILE A 50 14.39 5.27 4.64
N VAL A 51 15.22 5.58 5.63
CA VAL A 51 15.14 4.95 6.95
C VAL A 51 13.82 5.27 7.68
N PRO A 52 13.47 6.55 7.92
CA PRO A 52 12.21 6.86 8.61
C PRO A 52 10.98 6.50 7.77
N GLY A 53 11.05 6.62 6.43
CA GLY A 53 9.97 6.19 5.53
C GLY A 53 9.69 4.69 5.65
N ILE A 54 10.72 3.84 5.71
CA ILE A 54 10.56 2.40 5.92
C ILE A 54 9.94 2.12 7.28
N VAL A 55 10.45 2.73 8.36
CA VAL A 55 9.95 2.49 9.72
C VAL A 55 8.49 2.89 9.85
N LEU A 56 8.12 4.10 9.43
CA LEU A 56 6.74 4.58 9.47
C LEU A 56 5.81 3.76 8.58
N SER A 57 6.31 3.32 7.42
CA SER A 57 5.58 2.47 6.50
C SER A 57 5.25 1.12 7.13
N ILE A 58 6.23 0.49 7.77
CA ILE A 58 6.03 -0.79 8.45
C ILE A 58 5.02 -0.64 9.60
N ILE A 59 5.14 0.41 10.42
CA ILE A 59 4.19 0.69 11.51
C ILE A 59 2.76 0.83 10.96
N GLY A 60 2.58 1.67 9.93
CA GLY A 60 1.28 1.88 9.31
C GLY A 60 0.69 0.61 8.69
N VAL A 61 1.52 -0.20 8.04
CA VAL A 61 1.09 -1.45 7.43
C VAL A 61 0.76 -2.53 8.45
N VAL A 62 1.48 -2.59 9.57
CA VAL A 62 1.16 -3.48 10.70
C VAL A 62 -0.16 -3.08 11.34
N LEU A 63 -0.38 -1.78 11.59
CA LEU A 63 -1.67 -1.28 12.11
C LEU A 63 -2.83 -1.57 11.15
N SER A 64 -2.62 -1.34 9.85
CA SER A 64 -3.59 -1.72 8.80
C SER A 64 -3.86 -3.23 8.75
N SER A 65 -2.84 -4.05 9.04
CA SER A 65 -3.01 -5.50 9.11
C SER A 65 -3.79 -5.89 10.36
N ALA A 66 -3.57 -5.23 11.50
CA ALA A 66 -4.33 -5.44 12.73
C ALA A 66 -5.82 -5.11 12.55
N THR A 67 -6.15 -3.99 11.91
CA THR A 67 -7.54 -3.65 11.59
C THR A 67 -8.16 -4.67 10.64
N PHE A 68 -7.41 -5.11 9.62
CA PHE A 68 -7.86 -6.16 8.69
C PHE A 68 -8.16 -7.49 9.40
N TYR A 69 -7.33 -7.91 10.36
CA TYR A 69 -7.56 -9.12 11.15
C TYR A 69 -8.92 -9.06 11.86
N GLN A 70 -9.21 -7.93 12.51
CA GLN A 70 -10.46 -7.74 13.24
C GLN A 70 -11.67 -7.72 12.28
N LEU A 71 -11.56 -7.03 11.14
CA LEU A 71 -12.60 -6.99 10.12
C LEU A 71 -12.91 -8.38 9.55
N THR A 72 -11.87 -9.19 9.29
CA THR A 72 -12.02 -10.55 8.75
C THR A 72 -12.73 -11.48 9.75
N ARG A 73 -12.52 -11.28 11.05
CA ARG A 73 -13.24 -12.01 12.11
C ARG A 73 -14.70 -11.58 12.25
N MET A 74 -14.99 -10.28 12.09
CA MET A 74 -16.32 -9.74 12.32
C MET A 74 -17.26 -9.85 11.10
N LEU A 75 -16.71 -9.87 9.88
CA LEU A 75 -17.48 -9.75 8.64
C LEU A 75 -17.33 -11.01 7.76
N PRO A 76 -18.16 -12.05 7.96
CA PRO A 76 -18.07 -13.30 7.20
C PRO A 76 -18.28 -13.10 5.68
N GLY A 77 -19.10 -12.11 5.29
CA GLY A 77 -19.29 -11.75 3.88
C GLY A 77 -18.02 -11.26 3.19
N PHE A 78 -17.19 -10.50 3.92
CA PHE A 78 -15.90 -10.02 3.43
C PHE A 78 -14.91 -11.19 3.27
N THR A 79 -14.84 -12.07 4.26
CA THR A 79 -14.03 -13.29 4.25
C THR A 79 -14.40 -14.21 3.09
N ASN A 80 -15.69 -14.43 2.84
CA ASN A 80 -16.16 -15.23 1.71
C ASN A 80 -15.76 -14.63 0.34
N ARG A 81 -15.72 -13.29 0.24
CA ARG A 81 -15.24 -12.62 -0.98
C ARG A 81 -13.74 -12.86 -1.18
N LEU A 82 -12.94 -12.74 -0.12
CA LEU A 82 -11.50 -13.00 -0.17
C LEU A 82 -11.19 -14.46 -0.51
N LEU A 83 -11.95 -15.41 0.04
CA LEU A 83 -11.82 -16.83 -0.27
C LEU A 83 -12.08 -17.13 -1.76
N ARG A 84 -13.11 -16.52 -2.34
CA ARG A 84 -13.38 -16.64 -3.80
C ARG A 84 -12.25 -16.03 -4.64
N MET A 85 -11.71 -14.89 -4.21
CA MET A 85 -10.57 -14.26 -4.89
C MET A 85 -9.31 -15.13 -4.81
N LYS A 86 -9.01 -15.70 -3.64
CA LYS A 86 -7.93 -16.68 -3.43
C LYS A 86 -8.10 -17.86 -4.39
N SER A 87 -9.27 -18.49 -4.38
CA SER A 87 -9.56 -19.65 -5.22
C SER A 87 -9.37 -19.37 -6.71
N LYS A 88 -9.70 -18.16 -7.17
CA LYS A 88 -9.55 -17.78 -8.59
C LYS A 88 -8.09 -17.51 -8.96
N MET A 89 -7.31 -16.92 -8.05
CA MET A 89 -5.95 -16.46 -8.34
C MET A 89 -4.89 -17.53 -8.07
N PHE A 90 -5.07 -18.32 -7.01
CA PHE A 90 -4.07 -19.26 -6.51
C PHE A 90 -4.57 -20.71 -6.44
N GLY A 91 -5.88 -20.93 -6.51
CA GLY A 91 -6.50 -22.25 -6.27
C GLY A 91 -7.07 -22.39 -4.86
N LYS A 92 -7.95 -23.37 -4.67
CA LYS A 92 -8.67 -23.58 -3.39
C LYS A 92 -7.72 -23.99 -2.26
N ASP A 93 -6.83 -24.93 -2.56
CA ASP A 93 -5.90 -25.55 -1.60
C ASP A 93 -4.54 -24.84 -1.56
N ALA A 94 -4.49 -23.60 -2.06
CA ALA A 94 -3.26 -22.83 -2.06
C ALA A 94 -2.89 -22.41 -0.64
N HIS A 95 -1.76 -22.91 -0.16
CA HIS A 95 -1.12 -22.47 1.06
C HIS A 95 0.23 -21.83 0.71
N MET A 96 0.53 -20.69 1.34
CA MET A 96 1.75 -19.94 1.07
C MET A 96 2.47 -19.61 2.36
N GLN A 97 3.78 -19.80 2.35
CA GLN A 97 4.63 -19.40 3.46
C GLN A 97 4.80 -17.88 3.48
N THR A 98 5.09 -17.32 4.66
CA THR A 98 5.32 -15.88 4.85
C THR A 98 6.36 -15.31 3.88
N GLY A 99 7.42 -16.06 3.57
CA GLY A 99 8.44 -15.66 2.59
C GLY A 99 7.90 -15.54 1.16
N GLN A 100 7.05 -16.49 0.72
CA GLN A 100 6.41 -16.40 -0.60
C GLN A 100 5.46 -15.20 -0.67
N ILE A 101 4.71 -14.96 0.41
CA ILE A 101 3.82 -13.80 0.51
C ILE A 101 4.63 -12.49 0.48
N ALA A 102 5.80 -12.45 1.12
CA ALA A 102 6.71 -11.29 1.08
C ALA A 102 7.14 -10.96 -0.36
N ILE A 103 7.47 -11.98 -1.16
CA ILE A 103 7.81 -11.82 -2.57
C ILE A 103 6.59 -11.35 -3.37
N LEU A 104 5.41 -11.93 -3.15
CA LEU A 104 4.19 -11.51 -3.84
C LEU A 104 3.78 -10.07 -3.51
N ARG A 105 4.10 -9.55 -2.32
CA ARG A 105 3.86 -8.15 -1.95
C ARG A 105 4.74 -7.16 -2.74
N LEU A 106 5.84 -7.62 -3.35
CA LEU A 106 6.61 -6.83 -4.32
C LEU A 106 5.92 -6.71 -5.68
N ILE A 107 4.86 -7.48 -5.93
CA ILE A 107 4.10 -7.40 -7.18
C ILE A 107 2.94 -6.42 -6.96
N PRO A 108 2.94 -5.24 -7.61
CA PRO A 108 1.99 -4.16 -7.31
C PRO A 108 0.55 -4.50 -7.69
N PHE A 109 0.36 -5.46 -8.61
CA PHE A 109 -0.95 -5.85 -9.14
C PHE A 109 -1.75 -6.77 -8.21
N ILE A 110 -1.09 -7.37 -7.21
CA ILE A 110 -1.76 -8.26 -6.26
C ILE A 110 -2.30 -7.41 -5.09
N HIS A 111 -3.59 -7.56 -4.83
CA HIS A 111 -4.25 -6.77 -3.79
C HIS A 111 -3.68 -7.11 -2.39
N TYR A 112 -3.20 -6.10 -1.67
CA TYR A 112 -2.56 -6.27 -0.35
C TYR A 112 -3.41 -7.10 0.64
N HIS A 113 -4.72 -6.82 0.71
CA HIS A 113 -5.65 -7.58 1.56
C HIS A 113 -5.82 -9.06 1.19
N LEU A 114 -5.66 -9.43 -0.08
CA LEU A 114 -5.70 -10.85 -0.46
C LEU A 114 -4.47 -11.57 0.11
N LEU A 115 -3.31 -10.93 0.07
CA LEU A 115 -2.08 -11.46 0.66
C LEU A 115 -2.15 -11.48 2.20
N SER A 116 -2.71 -10.45 2.83
CA SER A 116 -3.03 -10.48 4.26
C SER A 116 -3.99 -11.60 4.63
N PHE A 117 -4.97 -11.92 3.77
CA PHE A 117 -5.89 -13.02 3.99
C PHE A 117 -5.17 -14.39 3.99
N LEU A 118 -4.18 -14.60 3.11
CA LEU A 118 -3.38 -15.82 3.11
C LEU A 118 -2.59 -16.01 4.42
N ILE A 119 -2.03 -14.91 4.95
CA ILE A 119 -1.37 -14.92 6.26
C ILE A 119 -2.38 -15.22 7.37
N TYR A 120 -3.56 -14.58 7.33
CA TYR A 120 -4.64 -14.79 8.29
C TYR A 120 -5.06 -16.27 8.37
N GLU A 121 -5.28 -16.91 7.22
CA GLU A 121 -5.70 -18.31 7.14
C GLU A 121 -4.64 -19.27 7.69
N SER A 122 -3.37 -18.91 7.57
CA SER A 122 -2.23 -19.73 8.00
C SER A 122 -1.75 -19.42 9.42
N SER A 123 -2.35 -18.42 10.09
CA SER A 123 -1.93 -17.98 11.42
C SER A 123 -2.87 -18.52 12.51
N PRO A 124 -2.36 -19.20 13.54
CA PRO A 124 -3.20 -19.74 14.62
C PRO A 124 -3.79 -18.65 15.53
N ASP A 125 -3.12 -17.51 15.64
CA ASP A 125 -3.49 -16.42 16.55
C ASP A 125 -3.11 -15.04 15.97
N PHE A 126 -3.56 -13.99 16.66
CA PHE A 126 -3.32 -12.60 16.26
C PHE A 126 -1.82 -12.23 16.26
N LYS A 127 -1.04 -12.74 17.22
CA LYS A 127 0.38 -12.42 17.34
C LYS A 127 1.15 -12.99 16.15
N THR A 128 0.94 -14.27 15.83
CA THR A 128 1.56 -14.92 14.68
C THR A 128 1.20 -14.22 13.36
N TYR A 129 -0.05 -13.75 13.23
CA TYR A 129 -0.49 -12.98 12.08
C TYR A 129 0.22 -11.63 11.96
N ILE A 130 0.38 -10.90 13.08
CA ILE A 130 1.07 -9.60 13.09
C ILE A 130 2.56 -9.76 12.79
N GLU A 131 3.22 -10.76 13.39
CA GLU A 131 4.63 -11.07 13.13
C GLU A 131 4.83 -11.41 11.65
N SER A 132 4.01 -12.31 11.10
CA SER A 132 4.08 -12.67 9.67
C SER A 132 3.78 -11.48 8.76
N SER A 133 2.83 -10.62 9.14
CA SER A 133 2.49 -9.40 8.38
C SER A 133 3.61 -8.37 8.42
N PHE A 134 4.31 -8.25 9.54
CA PHE A 134 5.49 -7.40 9.71
C PHE A 134 6.62 -7.88 8.80
N TYR A 135 7.05 -9.14 8.92
CA TYR A 135 8.18 -9.65 8.14
C TYR A 135 7.92 -9.64 6.64
N SER A 136 6.71 -9.99 6.22
CA SER A 136 6.35 -9.97 4.80
C SER A 136 6.22 -8.57 4.21
N ALA A 137 6.07 -7.51 5.01
CA ALA A 137 6.02 -6.13 4.53
C ALA A 137 7.42 -5.52 4.28
N ILE A 138 8.46 -6.02 4.97
CA ILE A 138 9.81 -5.45 4.95
C ILE A 138 10.37 -5.31 3.53
N PRO A 139 10.37 -6.35 2.66
CA PRO A 139 10.98 -6.23 1.34
C PRO A 139 10.33 -5.12 0.49
N SER A 140 9.00 -5.07 0.48
CA SER A 140 8.25 -4.04 -0.24
C SER A 140 8.48 -2.65 0.32
N ALA A 141 8.51 -2.50 1.65
CA ALA A 141 8.79 -1.23 2.30
C ALA A 141 10.18 -0.72 1.90
N ILE A 142 11.21 -1.57 1.90
CA ILE A 142 12.57 -1.20 1.50
C ILE A 142 12.59 -0.76 0.02
N VAL A 143 12.13 -1.62 -0.88
CA VAL A 143 12.23 -1.40 -2.34
C VAL A 143 11.49 -0.14 -2.75
N TYR A 144 10.23 0.01 -2.36
CA TYR A 144 9.40 1.11 -2.83
C TYR A 144 9.72 2.44 -2.14
N THR A 145 10.14 2.43 -0.88
CA THR A 145 10.63 3.65 -0.21
C THR A 145 11.94 4.12 -0.85
N ALA A 146 12.86 3.20 -1.18
CA ALA A 146 14.11 3.54 -1.87
C ALA A 146 13.85 4.11 -3.28
N ILE A 147 12.88 3.56 -4.01
CA ILE A 147 12.41 4.15 -5.28
C ILE A 147 11.90 5.58 -5.04
N GLY A 148 11.04 5.78 -4.04
CA GLY A 148 10.53 7.11 -3.69
C GLY A 148 11.61 8.14 -3.40
N GLN A 149 12.60 7.81 -2.55
CA GLN A 149 13.73 8.70 -2.29
C GLN A 149 14.53 8.99 -3.56
N SER A 150 14.75 7.99 -4.41
CA SER A 150 15.55 8.18 -5.63
C SER A 150 14.93 9.22 -6.58
N ILE A 151 13.60 9.38 -6.54
CA ILE A 151 12.89 10.38 -7.35
C ILE A 151 13.30 11.81 -6.97
N THR A 152 13.67 12.08 -5.71
CA THR A 152 14.10 13.42 -5.29
C THR A 152 15.43 13.84 -5.92
N ASN A 153 16.21 12.89 -6.43
CA ASN A 153 17.50 13.15 -7.07
C ASN A 153 17.37 13.42 -8.58
N PHE A 154 16.19 13.21 -9.18
CA PHE A 154 15.96 13.58 -10.58
C PHE A 154 15.69 15.08 -10.72
N SER A 155 16.19 15.67 -11.82
CA SER A 155 15.83 17.06 -12.18
C SER A 155 14.30 17.19 -12.30
N PRO A 156 13.69 18.25 -11.75
CA PRO A 156 12.24 18.47 -11.87
C PRO A 156 11.73 18.36 -13.31
N ILE A 157 12.53 18.82 -14.28
CA ILE A 157 12.21 18.77 -15.71
C ILE A 157 12.09 17.33 -16.21
N LEU A 158 12.98 16.44 -15.77
CA LEU A 158 12.94 15.01 -16.11
C LEU A 158 11.73 14.33 -15.47
N THR A 159 11.43 14.64 -14.21
CA THR A 159 10.25 14.09 -13.51
C THR A 159 8.95 14.50 -14.19
N PHE A 160 8.78 15.79 -14.54
CA PHE A 160 7.62 16.26 -15.30
C PHE A 160 7.56 15.63 -16.69
N GLY A 161 8.70 15.48 -17.38
CA GLY A 161 8.78 14.82 -18.68
C GLY A 161 8.33 13.36 -18.64
N LEU A 162 8.75 12.60 -17.63
CA LEU A 162 8.31 11.21 -17.43
C LEU A 162 6.82 11.11 -17.15
N VAL A 163 6.28 11.98 -16.28
CA VAL A 163 4.83 12.00 -15.98
C VAL A 163 4.02 12.31 -17.23
N ILE A 164 4.41 13.34 -18.00
CA ILE A 164 3.74 13.71 -19.25
C ILE A 164 3.85 12.59 -20.29
N GLY A 165 5.00 11.91 -20.38
CA GLY A 165 5.22 10.78 -21.29
C GLY A 165 4.39 9.53 -20.97
N LEU A 166 4.01 9.32 -19.70
CA LEU A 166 3.14 8.22 -19.29
C LEU A 166 1.68 8.42 -19.69
N ILE A 167 1.23 9.67 -19.85
CA ILE A 167 -0.15 10.00 -20.27
C ILE A 167 -0.50 9.38 -21.63
N PRO A 168 0.24 9.62 -22.74
CA PRO A 168 -0.07 9.00 -24.03
C PRO A 168 0.07 7.48 -23.99
N LEU A 169 1.01 6.93 -23.21
CA LEU A 169 1.14 5.49 -23.01
C LEU A 169 -0.14 4.90 -22.39
N PHE A 170 -0.68 5.55 -21.35
CA PHE A 170 -1.94 5.16 -20.74
C PHE A 170 -3.10 5.16 -21.75
N PHE A 171 -3.20 6.17 -22.61
CA PHE A 171 -4.22 6.23 -23.66
C PHE A 171 -4.06 5.15 -24.74
N VAL A 172 -2.81 4.85 -25.13
CA VAL A 172 -2.52 3.81 -26.13
C VAL A 172 -2.87 2.41 -25.60
N PHE A 173 -2.51 2.11 -24.35
CA PHE A 173 -2.82 0.81 -23.73
C PHE A 173 -4.28 0.69 -23.27
N GLY A 174 -4.94 1.79 -22.91
CA GLY A 174 -6.36 1.82 -22.53
C GLY A 174 -7.31 1.53 -23.70
N LYS A 175 -6.88 1.79 -24.94
CA LYS A 175 -7.72 1.58 -26.14
C LYS A 175 -7.97 0.11 -26.48
N LYS A 176 -7.20 -0.83 -25.94
CA LYS A 176 -7.30 -2.26 -26.32
C LYS A 176 -8.43 -3.03 -25.62
N ASN A 177 -9.11 -2.46 -24.62
CA ASN A 177 -10.13 -3.17 -23.83
C ASN A 177 -11.60 -2.76 -24.10
N ASN A 178 -11.86 -1.96 -25.14
CA ASN A 178 -13.20 -1.43 -25.44
C ASN A 178 -13.89 -2.12 -26.64
N GLN A 179 -13.87 -3.47 -26.67
CA GLN A 179 -14.76 -4.25 -27.54
C GLN A 179 -15.86 -4.97 -26.76
N ILE A 180 -16.27 -4.46 -25.59
CA ILE A 180 -17.54 -4.87 -25.01
C ILE A 180 -18.63 -4.13 -25.79
N THR A 181 -19.20 -4.82 -26.76
CA THR A 181 -20.27 -4.33 -27.62
C THR A 181 -21.50 -4.07 -26.74
N VAL A 182 -21.94 -2.81 -26.65
CA VAL A 182 -23.10 -2.33 -25.88
C VAL A 182 -24.41 -3.11 -26.16
N ARG A 183 -24.45 -3.94 -27.22
CA ARG A 183 -25.61 -4.77 -27.61
C ARG A 183 -25.93 -5.94 -26.67
N GLU A 184 -25.04 -6.31 -25.74
CA GLU A 184 -25.33 -7.40 -24.78
C GLU A 184 -26.09 -6.93 -23.52
N PHE A 185 -26.23 -5.62 -23.27
CA PHE A 185 -26.91 -5.11 -22.07
C PHE A 185 -28.42 -4.89 -22.27
N THR A 186 -28.93 -5.02 -23.49
CA THR A 186 -30.34 -4.74 -23.83
C THR A 186 -31.06 -5.97 -24.39
N ARG A 187 -30.71 -7.18 -23.94
CA ARG A 187 -31.45 -8.39 -24.29
C ARG A 187 -31.77 -9.23 -23.06
#